data_AF-A0A6J8CFM7-F1
#
_entry.id   AF-A0A6J8CFM7-F1
#
_cell.length_a   1.000
_cell.length_b   1.000
_cell.length_c   1.000
_cell.angle_alpha   90.00
_cell.angle_beta   90.00
_cell.angle_gamma   90.00
#
_symmetry.space_group_name_H-M   'P 1'
#
loop_
_entity.id
_entity.type
_entity.pdbx_description
1 polymer ?
#
loop_
_entity_poly.entity_id
_entity_poly.type
_entity_poly.pdbx_seq_one_letter_code
_entity_poly.pdbx_strand_id
1 'polypeptide(L)'
;MLSELAFSGRHAEQSVWVISQRYNSVLKDLREQTKWLCMFYTKDRDSFDNCLRENDVIPTLEERQRIKEELKKKKHRKLILKTDQPTDYCEQIVENINIDDEASEVNGSLQEKKKRERLSSVVAGGSSKQYLGKELQLSDIDKMTTEQINKLYCKYEARLGASMTKTLETLL
;
A
#
# COMPACT_ATOMS: atom_id res chain seq x y z
N MET A 1 11.72 -10.38 18.68
CA MET A 1 10.44 -10.56 17.96
C MET A 1 10.23 -9.63 16.75
N LEU A 2 10.14 -8.29 16.86
CA LEU A 2 10.01 -7.42 15.66
C LEU A 2 11.35 -7.02 15.04
N SER A 3 12.35 -6.70 15.87
CA SER A 3 13.69 -6.37 15.40
C SER A 3 14.33 -7.54 14.65
N GLU A 4 14.19 -8.77 15.15
CA GLU A 4 14.67 -9.99 14.48
C GLU A 4 14.09 -10.13 13.07
N LEU A 5 12.78 -9.93 12.88
CA LEU A 5 12.17 -9.95 11.55
C LEU A 5 12.70 -8.84 10.63
N ALA A 6 13.05 -7.67 11.17
CA ALA A 6 13.65 -6.61 10.36
C ALA A 6 15.10 -6.93 9.94
N PHE A 7 15.84 -7.67 10.77
CA PHE A 7 17.19 -8.12 10.46
C PHE A 7 17.21 -9.36 9.54
N SER A 8 16.44 -10.40 9.86
CA SER A 8 16.48 -11.71 9.19
C SER A 8 15.42 -11.87 8.10
N GLY A 9 14.32 -11.12 8.14
CA GLY A 9 13.21 -11.24 7.19
C GLY A 9 13.63 -10.99 5.75
N ARG A 10 14.69 -10.20 5.52
CA ARG A 10 15.26 -10.01 4.17
C ARG A 10 15.74 -11.31 3.53
N HIS A 11 16.30 -12.22 4.33
CA HIS A 11 16.77 -13.52 3.85
C HIS A 11 15.62 -14.51 3.60
N ALA A 12 14.46 -14.27 4.21
CA ALA A 12 13.25 -15.08 4.07
C ALA A 12 12.22 -14.46 3.10
N GLU A 13 12.62 -13.44 2.31
CA GLU A 13 11.74 -12.69 1.39
C GLU A 13 10.51 -12.06 2.06
N GLN A 14 10.59 -11.80 3.37
CA GLN A 14 9.52 -11.18 4.13
C GLN A 14 9.75 -9.67 4.25
N SER A 15 8.71 -8.88 3.95
CA SER A 15 8.73 -7.43 4.15
C SER A 15 7.99 -7.05 5.43
N VAL A 16 8.60 -6.16 6.22
CA VAL A 16 8.00 -5.63 7.45
C VAL A 16 7.60 -4.19 7.23
N TRP A 17 6.34 -3.88 7.54
CA TRP A 17 5.78 -2.54 7.43
C TRP A 17 5.36 -2.06 8.81
N VAL A 18 5.91 -0.92 9.23
CA VAL A 18 5.54 -0.29 10.49
C VAL A 18 4.91 1.06 10.22
N ILE A 19 3.68 1.22 10.73
CA ILE A 19 2.91 2.44 10.61
C ILE A 19 2.75 3.01 12.02
N SER A 20 3.21 4.24 12.23
CA SER A 20 3.13 4.92 13.51
C SER A 20 2.78 6.39 13.31
N GLN A 21 2.05 6.98 14.27
CA GLN A 21 1.75 8.41 14.30
C GLN A 21 2.92 9.25 14.83
N ARG A 22 3.87 8.63 15.53
CA ARG A 22 5.06 9.26 16.09
C ARG A 22 6.31 8.50 15.64
N TYR A 23 7.31 9.23 15.16
CA TYR A 23 8.54 8.61 14.64
C TYR A 23 9.37 8.02 15.79
N ASN A 24 9.51 8.77 16.88
CA ASN A 24 10.34 8.42 18.02
C ASN A 24 9.85 7.18 18.80
N SER A 25 8.59 6.78 18.65
CA SER A 25 8.04 5.56 19.28
C SER A 25 8.43 4.27 18.58
N VAL A 26 8.95 4.33 17.34
CA VAL A 26 9.53 3.17 16.67
C VAL A 26 10.93 2.94 17.23
N LEU A 27 11.30 1.72 17.62
CA LEU A 27 12.64 1.43 18.16
C LEU A 27 13.75 1.79 17.16
N LYS A 28 14.85 2.40 17.65
CA LYS A 28 15.97 2.87 16.81
C LYS A 28 16.54 1.76 15.94
N ASP A 29 16.72 0.57 16.49
CA ASP A 29 17.21 -0.62 15.78
C ASP A 29 16.37 -0.95 14.55
N LEU A 30 15.05 -0.70 14.61
CA LEU A 30 14.15 -0.91 13.48
C LEU A 30 14.26 0.22 12.46
N ARG A 31 14.41 1.47 12.93
CA ARG A 31 14.55 2.66 12.07
C ARG A 31 15.81 2.60 11.20
N GLU A 32 16.92 2.13 11.77
CA GLU A 32 18.20 1.96 11.06
C GLU A 32 18.15 0.87 9.98
N GLN A 33 17.27 -0.12 10.13
CA GLN A 33 17.15 -1.23 9.17
C GLN A 33 16.18 -0.93 8.02
N THR A 34 15.43 0.17 8.09
CA THR A 34 14.45 0.53 7.05
C THR A 34 15.16 0.95 5.76
N LYS A 35 14.74 0.40 4.61
CA LYS A 35 15.24 0.80 3.26
C LYS A 35 14.58 2.06 2.69
N TRP A 36 13.38 2.34 3.18
CA TRP A 36 12.47 3.33 2.65
C TRP A 36 11.58 3.80 3.78
N LEU A 37 11.41 5.12 3.88
CA LEU A 37 10.61 5.75 4.91
C LEU A 37 9.62 6.71 4.27
N CYS A 38 8.35 6.59 4.65
CA CYS A 38 7.29 7.49 4.21
C CYS A 38 6.86 8.35 5.39
N MET A 39 7.06 9.66 5.28
CA MET A 39 6.68 10.63 6.29
C MET A 39 5.52 11.50 5.82
N PHE A 40 4.48 11.57 6.64
CA PHE A 40 3.41 12.56 6.49
C PHE A 40 3.69 13.76 7.41
N TYR A 41 2.96 14.86 7.19
CA TYR A 41 3.00 15.97 8.15
C TYR A 41 2.65 15.48 9.56
N THR A 42 3.60 15.64 10.48
CA THR A 42 3.41 15.33 11.90
C THR A 42 3.26 16.63 12.67
N LYS A 43 2.32 16.66 13.62
CA LYS A 43 2.16 17.80 14.54
C LYS A 43 3.27 17.87 15.58
N ASP A 44 3.94 16.73 15.80
CA ASP A 44 5.03 16.60 16.75
C ASP A 44 6.28 17.30 16.23
N ARG A 45 6.81 18.26 16.99
CA ARG A 45 7.94 19.09 16.58
C ARG A 45 9.19 18.26 16.32
N ASP A 46 9.44 17.30 17.21
CA ASP A 46 10.70 16.57 17.26
C ASP A 46 10.71 15.38 16.30
N SER A 47 9.58 14.72 16.06
CA SER A 47 9.50 13.57 15.13
C SER A 47 9.98 13.89 13.71
N PHE A 48 9.62 15.06 13.17
CA PHE A 48 10.03 15.47 11.83
C PHE A 48 11.54 15.72 11.76
N ASP A 49 12.04 16.56 12.67
CA ASP A 49 13.42 17.00 12.66
C ASP A 49 14.39 15.85 13.01
N ASN A 50 14.00 14.95 13.91
CA ASN A 50 14.78 13.75 14.25
C ASN A 50 14.91 12.80 13.07
N CYS A 51 13.82 12.55 12.32
CA CYS A 51 13.90 11.64 11.19
C CYS A 51 14.82 12.15 10.08
N LEU A 52 14.73 13.43 9.74
CA LEU A 52 15.61 14.00 8.72
C LEU A 52 17.07 14.04 9.17
N ARG A 53 17.31 14.24 10.48
CA ARG A 53 18.66 14.19 11.07
C ARG A 53 19.23 12.77 11.08
N GLU A 54 18.43 11.76 11.45
CA GLU A 54 18.87 10.37 11.54
C GLU A 54 19.23 9.77 10.17
N ASN A 55 18.52 10.18 9.11
CA ASN A 55 18.70 9.59 7.77
C ASN A 55 19.59 10.44 6.83
N ASP A 56 19.87 11.69 7.19
CA ASP A 56 20.71 12.65 6.47
C ASP A 56 20.50 12.73 4.94
N VAL A 57 19.25 12.56 4.49
CA VAL A 57 18.91 12.49 3.06
C VAL A 57 18.76 13.88 2.43
N ILE A 58 18.36 14.88 3.22
CA ILE A 58 18.16 16.27 2.77
C ILE A 58 19.25 17.14 3.39
N PRO A 59 20.23 17.64 2.61
CA PRO A 59 21.42 18.25 3.16
C PRO A 59 21.18 19.64 3.77
N THR A 60 20.28 20.45 3.21
CA THR A 60 20.14 21.87 3.62
C THR A 60 18.98 22.09 4.60
N LEU A 61 19.20 22.96 5.59
CA LEU A 61 18.17 23.32 6.58
C LEU A 61 16.99 24.07 5.94
N GLU A 62 17.27 24.86 4.89
CA GLU A 62 16.28 25.59 4.12
C GLU A 62 15.32 24.65 3.38
N GLU A 63 15.83 23.61 2.72
CA GLU A 63 14.99 22.60 2.05
C GLU A 63 14.16 21.80 3.05
N ARG A 64 14.73 21.42 4.19
CA ARG A 64 13.99 20.74 5.27
C ARG A 64 12.80 21.58 5.72
N GLN A 65 13.00 22.88 5.89
CA GLN A 65 11.93 23.81 6.28
C GLN A 65 10.90 24.00 5.16
N ARG A 66 11.34 24.15 3.91
CA ARG A 66 10.45 24.21 2.74
C ARG A 66 9.53 23.00 2.68
N ILE A 67 10.09 21.80 2.76
CA ILE A 67 9.35 20.53 2.72
C ILE A 67 8.36 20.44 3.89
N LYS A 68 8.75 20.86 5.10
CA LYS A 68 7.86 20.89 6.27
C LYS A 68 6.64 21.77 6.03
N GLU A 69 6.83 22.95 5.45
CA GLU A 69 5.75 23.86 5.08
C GLU A 69 4.87 23.28 3.96
N GLU A 70 5.49 22.66 2.96
CA GLU A 70 4.78 21.99 1.87
C GLU A 70 3.88 20.86 2.35
N LEU A 71 4.38 20.02 3.27
CA LEU A 71 3.62 18.95 3.90
C LEU A 71 2.46 19.49 4.76
N LYS A 72 2.64 20.67 5.37
CA LYS A 72 1.60 21.34 6.17
C LYS A 72 0.46 21.91 5.33
N LYS A 73 0.76 22.40 4.13
CA LYS A 73 -0.19 23.11 3.24
C LYS A 73 -1.31 22.22 2.70
N LYS A 74 -1.01 20.96 2.33
CA LYS A 74 -2.00 20.02 1.78
C LYS A 74 -2.05 18.73 2.59
N LYS A 75 -3.27 18.29 2.91
CA LYS A 75 -3.52 17.00 3.55
C LYS A 75 -3.05 15.85 2.64
N HIS A 76 -2.50 14.80 3.24
CA HIS A 76 -2.01 13.57 2.56
C HIS A 76 -0.74 13.71 1.71
N ARG A 77 -0.11 14.88 1.67
CA ARG A 77 1.26 14.97 1.15
C ARG A 77 2.21 14.14 2.00
N LYS A 78 3.15 13.49 1.32
CA LYS A 78 4.14 12.63 1.94
C LYS A 78 5.52 12.88 1.35
N LEU A 79 6.50 12.77 2.21
CA LEU A 79 7.91 12.74 1.86
C LEU A 79 8.35 11.28 1.89
N ILE A 80 8.88 10.78 0.78
CA ILE A 80 9.47 9.46 0.72
C ILE A 80 10.98 9.61 0.72
N LEU A 81 11.63 9.02 1.73
CA LEU A 81 13.07 8.93 1.85
C LEU A 81 13.50 7.52 1.44
N LYS A 82 14.47 7.44 0.54
CA LYS A 82 15.22 6.24 0.24
C LYS A 82 16.54 6.30 1.01
N THR A 83 16.66 5.44 2.00
CA THR A 83 17.79 5.40 2.93
C THR A 83 18.90 4.45 2.46
N ASP A 84 18.59 3.56 1.51
CA ASP A 84 19.55 2.66 0.88
C ASP A 84 20.35 3.39 -0.21
N GLN A 85 21.67 3.16 -0.27
CA GLN A 85 22.55 3.84 -1.23
C GLN A 85 22.23 3.44 -2.69
N PRO A 86 22.17 4.39 -3.65
CA PRO A 86 22.28 5.84 -3.47
C PRO A 86 21.05 6.41 -2.76
N THR A 87 21.31 7.21 -1.72
CA THR A 87 20.27 7.91 -0.95
C THR A 87 19.57 8.93 -1.82
N ASP A 88 18.24 8.96 -1.75
CA ASP A 88 17.41 9.83 -2.58
C ASP A 88 16.12 10.20 -1.83
N TYR A 89 15.48 11.29 -2.20
CA TYR A 89 14.18 11.68 -1.65
C TYR A 89 13.26 12.18 -2.77
N CYS A 90 11.99 11.84 -2.65
CA CYS A 90 10.96 12.41 -3.50
C CYS A 90 9.81 12.98 -2.68
N GLU A 91 9.42 14.19 -3.03
CA GLU A 91 8.19 14.79 -2.56
C GLU A 91 7.05 14.21 -3.40
N GLN A 92 6.23 13.35 -2.79
CA GLN A 92 5.03 12.87 -3.46
C GLN A 92 3.86 13.68 -2.94
N ILE A 93 3.40 14.58 -3.82
CA ILE A 93 2.06 15.10 -3.71
C ILE A 93 1.16 13.93 -4.11
N VAL A 94 0.68 13.19 -3.12
CA VAL A 94 -0.65 12.61 -3.28
C VAL A 94 -1.53 13.84 -3.30
N GLU A 95 -1.78 14.36 -4.51
CA GLU A 95 -2.99 15.13 -4.67
C GLU A 95 -4.03 14.16 -4.18
N ASN A 96 -4.78 14.58 -3.17
CA ASN A 96 -6.13 14.04 -3.12
C ASN A 96 -6.65 14.36 -4.51
N ILE A 97 -6.66 13.35 -5.38
CA ILE A 97 -7.88 12.97 -6.06
C ILE A 97 -8.96 13.41 -5.09
N ASN A 98 -9.56 14.58 -5.35
CA ASN A 98 -10.82 14.91 -4.75
C ASN A 98 -11.69 13.72 -5.13
N ILE A 99 -11.85 12.81 -4.17
CA ILE A 99 -12.80 11.70 -4.25
C ILE A 99 -14.23 12.27 -4.21
N ASP A 100 -14.35 13.58 -4.00
CA ASP A 100 -15.58 14.33 -4.08
C ASP A 100 -15.57 15.15 -5.40
N ASP A 101 -16.25 14.58 -6.40
CA ASP A 101 -17.00 15.22 -7.50
C ASP A 101 -16.53 15.12 -8.97
N GLU A 102 -15.26 14.88 -9.34
CA GLU A 102 -14.94 14.67 -10.80
C GLU A 102 -13.96 13.53 -11.11
N ALA A 103 -13.18 13.04 -10.14
CA ALA A 103 -12.26 11.90 -10.36
C ALA A 103 -12.86 10.54 -9.95
N SER A 104 -14.10 10.52 -9.44
CA SER A 104 -14.83 9.31 -9.03
C SER A 104 -15.16 8.41 -10.23
N GLU A 105 -15.47 8.98 -11.40
CA GLU A 105 -15.83 8.22 -12.59
C GLU A 105 -14.63 7.52 -13.26
N VAL A 106 -13.47 8.18 -13.27
CA VAL A 106 -12.26 7.66 -13.96
C VAL A 106 -11.57 6.56 -13.14
N ASN A 107 -11.50 6.71 -11.82
CA ASN A 107 -10.84 5.72 -10.95
C ASN A 107 -11.78 4.54 -10.63
N GLY A 108 -13.09 4.79 -10.51
CA GLY A 108 -14.12 3.75 -10.45
C GLY A 108 -14.08 2.87 -11.69
N SER A 109 -14.09 3.47 -12.88
CA SER A 109 -14.05 2.71 -14.14
C SER A 109 -12.77 1.89 -14.33
N LEU A 110 -11.61 2.38 -13.87
CA LEU A 110 -10.35 1.62 -13.94
C LEU A 110 -10.33 0.42 -12.98
N GLN A 111 -10.80 0.62 -11.74
CA GLN A 111 -10.92 -0.46 -10.75
C GLN A 111 -11.95 -1.51 -11.19
N GLU A 112 -13.05 -1.07 -11.79
CA GLU A 112 -14.06 -1.96 -12.36
C GLU A 112 -13.52 -2.79 -13.52
N LYS A 113 -12.75 -2.18 -14.43
CA LYS A 113 -12.07 -2.90 -15.52
C LYS A 113 -11.16 -4.00 -14.98
N LYS A 114 -10.34 -3.70 -13.97
CA LYS A 114 -9.45 -4.70 -13.33
C LYS A 114 -10.22 -5.84 -12.66
N LYS A 115 -11.33 -5.53 -11.96
CA LYS A 115 -12.19 -6.54 -11.33
C LYS A 115 -12.83 -7.45 -12.37
N ARG A 116 -13.33 -6.88 -13.48
CA ARG A 116 -13.90 -7.65 -14.60
C ARG A 116 -12.87 -8.54 -15.26
N GLU A 117 -11.70 -8.00 -15.59
CA GLU A 117 -10.59 -8.75 -16.20
C GLU A 117 -10.15 -9.94 -15.32
N ARG A 118 -10.08 -9.73 -14.00
CA ARG A 118 -9.74 -10.79 -13.04
C ARG A 118 -10.81 -11.89 -13.00
N LEU A 119 -12.09 -11.51 -12.98
CA LEU A 119 -13.20 -12.48 -13.02
C LEU A 119 -13.23 -13.24 -14.36
N SER A 120 -12.99 -12.56 -15.48
CA SER A 120 -12.90 -13.18 -16.81
C SER A 120 -11.77 -14.20 -16.88
N SER A 121 -10.62 -13.90 -16.26
CA SER A 121 -9.50 -14.84 -16.17
C SER A 121 -9.85 -16.09 -15.35
N VAL A 122 -10.58 -15.93 -14.25
CA VAL A 122 -11.03 -17.06 -13.40
C VAL A 122 -12.05 -17.94 -14.12
N VAL A 123 -12.94 -17.33 -14.92
CA VAL A 123 -13.90 -18.05 -15.76
C VAL A 123 -13.20 -18.77 -16.91
N ALA A 124 -12.29 -18.10 -17.61
CA ALA A 124 -11.49 -18.70 -18.69
C ALA A 124 -10.65 -19.88 -18.19
N GLY A 125 -10.16 -19.81 -16.94
CA GLY A 125 -9.45 -20.90 -16.27
C GLY A 125 -10.36 -22.01 -15.73
N GLY A 126 -11.65 -22.04 -16.06
CA GLY A 126 -12.59 -23.10 -15.64
C GLY A 126 -12.87 -23.18 -14.13
N SER A 127 -12.36 -22.24 -13.34
CA SER A 127 -12.38 -22.28 -11.88
C SER A 127 -13.54 -21.49 -11.27
N SER A 128 -14.52 -21.11 -12.10
CA SER A 128 -15.67 -20.29 -11.71
C SER A 128 -16.50 -20.91 -10.58
N LYS A 129 -16.76 -22.22 -10.63
CA LYS A 129 -17.48 -22.95 -9.58
C LYS A 129 -16.72 -22.96 -8.24
N GLN A 130 -15.39 -23.08 -8.29
CA GLN A 130 -14.53 -23.15 -7.11
C GLN A 130 -14.40 -21.81 -6.40
N TYR A 131 -14.33 -20.68 -7.12
CA TYR A 131 -14.14 -19.37 -6.49
C TYR A 131 -15.42 -18.53 -6.39
N LEU A 132 -16.31 -18.62 -7.38
CA LEU A 132 -17.54 -17.82 -7.46
C LEU A 132 -18.76 -18.59 -6.98
N GLY A 133 -18.66 -19.92 -6.87
CA GLY A 133 -19.74 -20.80 -6.40
C GLY A 133 -20.90 -20.95 -7.39
N LYS A 134 -20.73 -20.50 -8.63
CA LYS A 134 -21.62 -20.70 -9.77
C LYS A 134 -20.77 -20.89 -11.02
N GLU A 135 -21.23 -21.74 -11.93
CA GLU A 135 -20.67 -21.80 -13.27
C GLU A 135 -21.13 -20.55 -14.02
N LEU A 136 -20.17 -19.79 -14.53
CA LEU A 136 -20.38 -18.56 -15.29
C LEU A 136 -19.61 -18.68 -16.60
N GLN A 137 -20.20 -18.17 -17.67
CA GLN A 137 -19.55 -18.00 -18.96
C GLN A 137 -18.97 -16.58 -19.09
N LEU A 138 -18.01 -16.40 -19.99
CA LEU A 138 -17.42 -15.07 -20.26
C LEU A 138 -18.50 -14.06 -20.67
N SER A 139 -19.49 -14.51 -21.44
CA SER A 139 -20.65 -13.72 -21.85
C SER A 139 -21.51 -13.21 -20.69
N ASP A 140 -21.44 -13.85 -19.53
CA ASP A 140 -22.21 -13.46 -18.36
C ASP A 140 -21.53 -12.31 -17.61
N ILE A 141 -20.19 -12.28 -17.60
CA ILE A 141 -19.41 -11.20 -16.96
C ILE A 141 -19.59 -9.89 -17.71
N ASP A 142 -19.62 -9.92 -19.04
CA ASP A 142 -19.79 -8.72 -19.86
C ASP A 142 -21.16 -8.06 -19.69
N LYS A 143 -22.20 -8.86 -19.38
CA LYS A 143 -23.58 -8.38 -19.18
C LYS A 143 -23.89 -7.96 -17.74
N MET A 144 -23.02 -8.25 -16.78
CA MET A 144 -23.27 -7.97 -15.36
C MET A 144 -23.16 -6.48 -15.04
N THR A 145 -23.97 -6.02 -14.07
CA THR A 145 -23.86 -4.68 -13.52
C THR A 145 -22.65 -4.56 -12.58
N THR A 146 -22.18 -3.34 -12.34
CA THR A 146 -21.05 -3.07 -11.45
C THR A 146 -21.24 -3.62 -10.04
N GLU A 147 -22.45 -3.56 -9.49
CA GLU A 147 -22.78 -4.14 -8.18
C GLU A 147 -22.63 -5.67 -8.15
N GLN A 148 -23.06 -6.34 -9.22
CA GLN A 148 -22.93 -7.79 -9.36
C GLN A 148 -21.46 -8.21 -9.49
N ILE A 149 -20.67 -7.47 -10.25
CA ILE A 149 -19.22 -7.65 -10.37
C ILE A 149 -18.54 -7.50 -9.01
N ASN A 150 -18.85 -6.44 -8.26
CA ASN A 150 -18.28 -6.22 -6.93
C ASN A 150 -18.64 -7.36 -5.97
N LYS A 151 -19.90 -7.82 -5.97
CA LYS A 151 -20.34 -8.94 -5.13
C LYS A 151 -19.60 -10.25 -5.45
N LEU A 152 -19.40 -10.55 -6.73
CA LEU A 152 -18.65 -11.72 -7.17
C LEU A 152 -17.16 -11.60 -6.83
N TYR A 153 -16.59 -10.41 -6.98
CA TYR A 153 -15.19 -10.14 -6.66
C TYR A 153 -14.92 -10.32 -5.16
N CYS A 154 -15.77 -9.80 -4.27
CA CYS A 154 -15.64 -10.03 -2.83
C CYS A 154 -15.69 -11.52 -2.46
N LYS A 155 -16.52 -12.30 -3.16
CA LYS A 155 -16.61 -13.76 -2.94
C LYS A 155 -15.36 -14.49 -3.43
N TYR A 156 -14.79 -14.07 -4.56
CA TYR A 156 -13.52 -14.55 -5.07
C TYR A 156 -12.40 -14.32 -4.04
N GLU A 157 -12.25 -13.09 -3.54
CA GLU A 157 -11.23 -12.74 -2.54
C GLU A 157 -11.37 -13.55 -1.25
N ALA A 158 -12.61 -13.68 -0.74
CA ALA A 158 -12.87 -14.49 0.46
C ALA A 158 -12.49 -15.97 0.27
N ARG A 159 -12.80 -16.55 -0.90
CA ARG A 159 -12.43 -17.95 -1.19
C ARG A 159 -10.94 -18.14 -1.46
N LEU A 160 -10.31 -17.17 -2.13
CA LEU A 160 -8.87 -17.20 -2.36
C LEU A 160 -8.11 -17.13 -1.03
N GLY A 161 -8.49 -16.19 -0.15
CA GLY A 161 -7.92 -16.09 1.19
C GLY A 161 -8.08 -17.39 1.98
N ALA A 162 -9.28 -17.96 2.01
CA ALA A 162 -9.52 -19.24 2.69
C ALA A 162 -8.71 -20.40 2.09
N SER A 163 -8.51 -20.43 0.77
CA SER A 163 -7.68 -21.45 0.12
C SER A 163 -6.21 -21.29 0.48
N MET A 164 -5.70 -20.06 0.51
CA MET A 164 -4.31 -19.77 0.86
C MET A 164 -4.02 -20.15 2.32
N THR A 165 -4.93 -19.83 3.25
CA THR A 165 -4.79 -20.22 4.66
C THR A 165 -4.71 -21.74 4.83
N LYS A 166 -5.57 -22.49 4.13
CA LYS A 166 -5.53 -23.97 4.18
C LYS A 166 -4.23 -24.55 3.63
N THR A 167 -3.71 -24.00 2.53
CA THR A 167 -2.43 -24.45 1.97
C THR A 167 -1.27 -24.18 2.93
N LEU A 168 -1.29 -23.03 3.62
CA LEU A 168 -0.28 -22.69 4.63
C LEU A 168 -0.36 -23.59 5.86
N GLU A 169 -1.57 -23.93 6.34
CA GLU A 169 -1.76 -24.89 7.44
C GLU A 169 -1.30 -26.31 7.09
N THR A 170 -1.34 -26.69 5.81
CA THR A 170 -0.90 -28.03 5.36
C THR A 170 0.63 -28.11 5.20
N LEU A 171 1.31 -26.96 5.11
CA LEU A 171 2.77 -26.85 4.96
C LEU A 171 3.51 -26.68 6.30
N LEU A 172 2.78 -26.54 7.41
CA LEU A 172 3.29 -26.48 8.79
C LEU A 172 3.10 -27.83 9.50
#